data_AF-A0A949AQU9-F1
#
_entry.id   AF-A0A949AQU9-F1
#
_cell.length_a   1.000
_cell.length_b   1.000
_cell.length_c   1.000
_cell.angle_alpha   90.00
_cell.angle_beta   90.00
_cell.angle_gamma   90.00
#
_symmetry.space_group_name_H-M   'P 1'
#
loop_
_entity.id
_entity.type
_entity.pdbx_description
1 polymer ?
#
loop_
_entity_poly.entity_id
_entity_poly.type
_entity_poly.pdbx_seq_one_letter_code
_entity_poly.pdbx_strand_id
1 'polypeptide(L)'
;MKDKRKIIRVGIRPTNLAMKQLDEISSLLEKKGYEIDLTSKIFDTKGDRDKETSLIQNTVEDFFTDSLDKALLDGEIDIAIHKATHLPRKLINGLNVFAITSSIDDVDVFVGNTSFNQLSDRAKVGTNSLLRQKFVKALKPKVEAVDIRGNLENKIGLIKKGDYAGAIFSKVELERVGQQNLIKDVMPWETEPLQGQIAVVGRSCDFELKSIFSKIDATMKNGNILYTGTSPKKYKLLGNIIHFPMVEILRIDFGEKEARQIINDLDRYHTILFASRFGVKYFFELLEQNGYLISDMSIKDFIAIGQDTAYALKWYNMEPVLTAEIAIGQSLFDD
;
A
#
# COMPACT_ATOMS: atom_id res chain seq x y z
N MET A 1 25.83 36.86 -8.93
CA MET A 1 25.21 37.49 -7.75
C MET A 1 25.02 36.39 -6.72
N LYS A 2 25.49 36.57 -5.48
CA LYS A 2 25.29 35.59 -4.40
C LYS A 2 23.80 35.58 -4.09
N ASP A 3 23.08 34.53 -4.50
CA ASP A 3 21.65 34.41 -4.20
C ASP A 3 21.48 34.41 -2.67
N LYS A 4 20.59 35.27 -2.19
CA LYS A 4 20.21 35.30 -0.76
C LYS A 4 19.68 33.91 -0.40
N ARG A 5 20.08 33.37 0.76
CA ARG A 5 19.44 32.17 1.34
C ARG A 5 17.94 32.38 1.33
N LYS A 6 17.21 31.53 0.61
CA LYS A 6 15.75 31.57 0.55
C LYS A 6 15.23 30.88 1.81
N ILE A 7 14.51 31.64 2.65
CA ILE A 7 13.82 31.12 3.82
C ILE A 7 12.48 30.56 3.36
N ILE A 8 12.23 29.29 3.65
CA ILE A 8 10.97 28.59 3.35
C ILE A 8 10.35 28.15 4.68
N ARG A 9 9.11 28.55 4.93
CA ARG A 9 8.36 28.19 6.13
C ARG A 9 7.77 26.80 5.96
N VAL A 10 8.11 25.88 6.84
CA VAL A 10 7.72 24.47 6.71
C VAL A 10 6.78 24.08 7.84
N GLY A 11 5.58 23.62 7.49
CA GLY A 11 4.66 23.01 8.46
C GLY A 11 5.05 21.57 8.77
N ILE A 12 5.10 21.23 10.05
CA ILE A 12 5.31 19.85 10.54
C ILE A 12 4.40 19.56 11.75
N ARG A 13 4.20 18.27 12.02
CA ARG A 13 3.51 17.78 13.23
C ARG A 13 4.41 17.85 14.48
N PRO A 14 3.84 17.88 15.70
CA PRO A 14 4.56 17.96 16.98
C PRO A 14 5.26 16.64 17.36
N THR A 15 6.08 16.07 16.48
CA THR A 15 6.76 14.79 16.73
C THR A 15 8.24 14.86 16.41
N ASN A 16 9.05 14.15 17.20
CA ASN A 16 10.48 13.99 16.93
C ASN A 16 10.72 13.37 15.54
N LEU A 17 9.88 12.42 15.13
CA LEU A 17 9.93 11.86 13.78
C LEU A 17 9.75 12.94 12.69
N ALA A 18 8.80 13.86 12.85
CA ALA A 18 8.59 14.93 11.87
C ALA A 18 9.78 15.90 11.79
N MET A 19 10.42 16.20 12.92
CA MET A 19 11.69 16.95 12.93
C MET A 19 12.79 16.21 12.17
N LYS A 20 12.93 14.89 12.36
CA LYS A 20 13.91 14.08 11.63
C LYS A 20 13.63 14.00 10.14
N GLN A 21 12.36 14.02 9.75
CA GLN A 21 11.96 14.10 8.33
C GLN A 21 12.30 15.47 7.72
N LEU A 22 12.16 16.55 8.48
CA LEU A 22 12.61 17.88 8.05
C LEU A 22 14.13 17.91 7.83
N ASP A 23 14.91 17.39 8.79
CA ASP A 23 16.37 17.28 8.68
C ASP A 23 16.79 16.48 7.42
N GLU A 24 16.07 15.38 7.14
CA GLU A 24 16.28 14.54 5.96
C GLU A 24 16.00 15.30 4.65
N ILE A 25 14.89 16.05 4.58
CA ILE A 25 14.55 16.87 3.42
C ILE A 25 15.60 17.98 3.20
N SER A 26 16.05 18.65 4.26
CA SER A 26 17.13 19.64 4.18
C SER A 26 18.40 19.02 3.60
N SER A 27 18.82 17.87 4.15
CA SER A 27 20.01 17.14 3.70
C SER A 27 19.91 16.69 2.23
N LEU A 28 18.72 16.30 1.77
CA LEU A 28 18.49 15.90 0.38
C LEU A 28 18.60 17.10 -0.58
N LEU A 29 18.10 18.27 -0.19
CA LEU A 29 18.20 19.50 -0.98
C LEU A 29 19.65 20.01 -1.05
N GLU A 30 20.37 19.99 0.07
CA GLU A 30 21.80 20.35 0.12
C GLU A 30 22.63 19.47 -0.82
N LYS A 31 22.40 18.15 -0.83
CA LYS A 31 23.03 17.21 -1.77
C LYS A 31 22.71 17.50 -3.24
N LYS A 32 21.64 18.23 -3.53
CA LYS A 32 21.26 18.69 -4.88
C LYS A 32 21.80 20.08 -5.20
N GLY A 33 22.59 20.69 -4.31
CA GLY A 33 23.18 22.01 -4.49
C GLY A 33 22.25 23.17 -4.11
N TYR A 34 21.17 22.91 -3.37
CA TYR A 34 20.27 23.95 -2.87
C TYR A 34 20.64 24.33 -1.43
N GLU A 35 21.05 25.58 -1.21
CA GLU A 35 21.21 26.16 0.13
C GLU A 35 19.93 26.90 0.52
N ILE A 36 19.01 26.18 1.18
CA ILE A 36 17.69 26.67 1.57
C ILE A 36 17.56 26.62 3.09
N ASP A 37 17.05 27.68 3.68
CA ASP A 37 16.73 27.72 5.11
C ASP A 37 15.28 27.24 5.31
N LEU A 38 15.12 26.04 5.88
CA LEU A 38 13.81 25.46 6.19
C LEU A 38 13.42 25.80 7.63
N THR A 39 12.64 26.86 7.82
CA THR A 39 12.16 27.28 9.15
C THR A 39 10.86 26.56 9.50
N SER A 40 10.89 25.70 10.51
CA SER A 40 9.71 24.92 10.90
C SER A 40 8.66 25.70 11.69
N LYS A 41 7.40 25.34 11.48
CA LYS A 41 6.23 25.72 12.29
C LYS A 41 5.47 24.46 12.65
N ILE A 42 5.09 24.34 13.93
CA ILE A 42 4.44 23.15 14.47
C ILE A 42 2.93 23.33 14.41
N PHE A 43 2.23 22.33 13.89
CA PHE A 43 0.77 22.28 13.83
C PHE A 43 0.25 20.95 14.39
N ASP A 44 -0.63 21.03 15.38
CA ASP A 44 -1.34 19.88 15.89
C ASP A 44 -2.51 19.54 14.95
N THR A 45 -2.54 18.32 14.45
CA THR A 45 -3.64 17.82 13.60
C THR A 45 -4.75 17.23 14.46
N LYS A 46 -5.93 16.95 13.89
CA LYS A 46 -6.99 16.17 14.60
C LYS A 46 -6.41 14.88 15.19
N GLY A 47 -5.59 14.15 14.42
CA GLY A 47 -5.01 12.89 14.85
C GLY A 47 -3.89 12.99 15.88
N ASP A 48 -3.34 14.18 16.10
CA ASP A 48 -2.44 14.46 17.24
C ASP A 48 -3.23 14.70 18.53
N ARG A 49 -4.37 15.39 18.42
CA ARG A 49 -5.26 15.70 19.56
C ARG A 49 -6.07 14.50 20.01
N ASP A 50 -6.62 13.75 19.07
CA ASP A 50 -7.45 12.58 19.34
C ASP A 50 -6.58 11.33 19.50
N LYS A 51 -6.43 10.89 20.75
CA LYS A 51 -5.66 9.69 21.14
C LYS A 51 -6.55 8.51 21.51
N GLU A 52 -7.86 8.63 21.39
CA GLU A 52 -8.86 7.64 21.81
C GLU A 52 -9.37 6.86 20.60
N THR A 53 -9.65 7.55 19.49
CA THR A 53 -10.23 6.95 18.29
C THR A 53 -9.28 5.93 17.66
N SER A 54 -9.80 4.73 17.40
CA SER A 54 -9.13 3.68 16.62
C SER A 54 -8.79 4.19 15.22
N LEU A 55 -7.52 4.11 14.82
CA LEU A 55 -7.13 4.49 13.45
C LEU A 55 -7.67 3.53 12.39
N ILE A 56 -8.00 2.30 12.77
CA ILE A 56 -8.57 1.30 11.85
C ILE A 56 -10.03 1.65 11.53
N GLN A 57 -10.75 2.20 12.50
CA GLN A 57 -12.16 2.58 12.35
C GLN A 57 -12.35 4.04 11.92
N ASN A 58 -11.29 4.85 11.96
CA ASN A 58 -11.36 6.25 11.59
C ASN A 58 -11.65 6.42 10.07
N THR A 59 -12.72 7.13 9.75
CA THR A 59 -13.14 7.43 8.37
C THR A 59 -12.72 8.81 7.89
N VAL A 60 -12.06 9.61 8.73
CA VAL A 60 -11.61 10.97 8.41
C VAL A 60 -10.32 10.89 7.58
N GLU A 61 -10.40 11.22 6.28
CA GLU A 61 -9.26 11.08 5.36
C GLU A 61 -8.10 12.06 5.66
N ASP A 62 -8.40 13.27 6.12
CA ASP A 62 -7.43 14.35 6.38
C ASP A 62 -6.93 14.38 7.84
N PHE A 63 -7.11 13.29 8.58
CA PHE A 63 -6.92 13.24 10.04
C PHE A 63 -5.54 13.70 10.52
N PHE A 64 -4.51 13.52 9.69
CA PHE A 64 -3.12 13.90 9.97
C PHE A 64 -2.58 15.01 9.06
N THR A 65 -3.44 15.65 8.27
CA THR A 65 -3.06 16.73 7.34
C THR A 65 -3.87 18.01 7.56
N ASP A 66 -5.07 17.94 8.14
CA ASP A 66 -6.05 19.03 8.24
C ASP A 66 -5.48 20.41 8.61
N SER A 67 -4.77 20.51 9.74
CA SER A 67 -4.21 21.79 10.22
C SER A 67 -3.11 22.32 9.31
N LEU A 68 -2.32 21.42 8.71
CA LEU A 68 -1.23 21.77 7.80
C LEU A 68 -1.77 22.20 6.43
N ASP A 69 -2.80 21.51 5.94
CA ASP A 69 -3.50 21.84 4.69
C ASP A 69 -4.11 23.25 4.79
N LYS A 70 -4.76 23.57 5.92
CA LYS A 70 -5.27 24.91 6.19
C LYS A 70 -4.15 25.95 6.22
N ALA A 71 -3.07 25.71 6.96
CA ALA A 71 -1.95 26.64 7.06
C ALA A 71 -1.26 26.89 5.70
N LEU A 72 -1.24 25.90 4.80
CA LEU A 72 -0.78 26.07 3.43
C LEU A 72 -1.70 27.00 2.63
N LEU A 73 -3.02 26.76 2.68
CA LEU A 73 -4.00 27.56 1.95
C LEU A 73 -4.07 29.01 2.46
N ASP A 74 -3.93 29.21 3.77
CA ASP A 74 -3.93 30.52 4.43
C ASP A 74 -2.60 31.28 4.26
N GLY A 75 -1.58 30.64 3.66
CA GLY A 75 -0.29 31.28 3.39
C GLY A 75 0.61 31.41 4.63
N GLU A 76 0.31 30.71 5.72
CA GLU A 76 1.09 30.73 6.97
C GLU A 76 2.42 29.97 6.84
N ILE A 77 2.42 28.93 6.02
CA ILE A 77 3.56 28.09 5.63
C ILE A 77 3.65 27.99 4.11
N ASP A 78 4.82 27.64 3.60
CA ASP A 78 5.11 27.54 2.18
C ASP A 78 5.04 26.09 1.69
N ILE A 79 5.48 25.15 2.52
CA ILE A 79 5.35 23.71 2.32
C ILE A 79 4.95 23.02 3.63
N ALA A 80 4.40 21.81 3.53
CA ALA A 80 4.21 20.89 4.65
C ALA A 80 4.93 19.57 4.38
N ILE A 81 5.51 18.98 5.42
CA ILE A 81 6.20 17.68 5.36
C ILE A 81 5.37 16.63 6.09
N HIS A 82 5.08 15.52 5.40
CA HIS A 82 4.28 14.42 5.93
C HIS A 82 5.00 13.07 5.76
N LYS A 83 4.65 12.10 6.61
CA LYS A 83 4.81 10.68 6.25
C LYS A 83 3.88 10.40 5.06
N ALA A 84 4.41 9.84 3.98
CA ALA A 84 3.64 9.65 2.74
C ALA A 84 2.38 8.79 2.95
N THR A 85 2.44 7.80 3.84
CA THR A 85 1.30 6.93 4.21
C THR A 85 0.18 7.66 4.97
N HIS A 86 0.40 8.90 5.43
CA HIS A 86 -0.63 9.71 6.08
C HIS A 86 -1.33 10.68 5.14
N LEU A 87 -0.90 10.77 3.87
CA LEU A 87 -1.61 11.62 2.91
C LEU A 87 -2.99 11.04 2.60
N PRO A 88 -4.02 11.89 2.46
CA PRO A 88 -5.30 11.45 1.96
C PRO A 88 -5.16 10.97 0.52
N ARG A 89 -6.09 10.12 0.06
CA ARG A 89 -6.12 9.66 -1.34
C ARG A 89 -6.26 10.81 -2.34
N LYS A 90 -6.93 11.88 -1.91
CA LYS A 90 -7.11 13.12 -2.68
C LYS A 90 -6.79 14.30 -1.78
N LEU A 91 -5.81 15.11 -2.17
CA LEU A 91 -5.54 16.39 -1.51
C LEU A 91 -6.70 17.38 -1.76
N ILE A 92 -6.89 18.30 -0.83
CA ILE A 92 -7.83 19.42 -1.01
C ILE A 92 -7.42 20.26 -2.23
N ASN A 93 -8.42 20.80 -2.93
CA ASN A 93 -8.18 21.64 -4.10
C ASN A 93 -7.27 22.83 -3.73
N GLY A 94 -6.28 23.09 -4.59
CA GLY A 94 -5.29 24.14 -4.34
C GLY A 94 -4.00 23.67 -3.68
N LEU A 95 -3.91 22.40 -3.28
CA LEU A 95 -2.66 21.77 -2.80
C LEU A 95 -2.19 20.68 -3.78
N ASN A 96 -0.88 20.49 -3.87
CA ASN A 96 -0.24 19.45 -4.66
C ASN A 96 0.96 18.86 -3.91
N VAL A 97 1.21 17.57 -4.16
CA VAL A 97 2.50 16.95 -3.79
C VAL A 97 3.58 17.50 -4.72
N PHE A 98 4.65 18.05 -4.14
CA PHE A 98 5.83 18.52 -4.85
C PHE A 98 6.91 17.46 -4.97
N ALA A 99 7.00 16.57 -3.97
CA ALA A 99 7.94 15.46 -3.97
C ALA A 99 7.48 14.33 -3.06
N ILE A 100 7.82 13.10 -3.43
CA ILE A 100 7.84 11.94 -2.53
C ILE A 100 9.25 11.36 -2.56
N THR A 101 9.93 11.32 -1.42
CA THR A 101 11.31 10.84 -1.35
C THR A 101 11.42 9.33 -1.57
N SER A 102 12.61 8.85 -1.91
CA SER A 102 12.89 7.41 -1.88
C SER A 102 12.83 6.90 -0.44
N SER A 103 12.41 5.64 -0.25
CA SER A 103 12.55 4.98 1.06
C SER A 103 13.98 4.48 1.25
N ILE A 104 14.44 4.43 2.50
CA ILE A 104 15.76 3.89 2.89
C ILE A 104 15.67 2.37 3.11
N ASP A 105 14.55 1.90 3.66
CA ASP A 105 14.19 0.50 3.88
C ASP A 105 12.66 0.46 4.08
N ASP A 106 11.98 -0.51 3.50
CA ASP A 106 10.53 -0.62 3.55
C ASP A 106 10.03 -1.73 4.49
N VAL A 107 10.89 -2.45 5.22
CA VAL A 107 10.43 -3.57 6.06
C VAL A 107 9.71 -3.16 7.36
N ASP A 108 8.82 -4.04 7.80
CA ASP A 108 8.21 -4.00 9.13
C ASP A 108 9.05 -4.76 10.15
N VAL A 109 9.05 -4.28 11.38
CA VAL A 109 9.82 -4.86 12.49
C VAL A 109 8.97 -4.96 13.73
N PHE A 110 9.25 -5.99 14.53
CA PHE A 110 8.69 -6.15 15.86
C PHE A 110 9.63 -5.57 16.90
N VAL A 111 9.08 -4.71 17.75
CA VAL A 111 9.74 -4.20 18.96
C VAL A 111 8.97 -4.72 20.17
N GLY A 112 9.66 -5.40 21.08
CA GLY A 112 9.06 -6.03 22.24
C GLY A 112 10.07 -6.33 23.34
N ASN A 113 9.57 -6.78 24.49
CA ASN A 113 10.42 -7.19 25.61
C ASN A 113 11.13 -8.54 25.33
N THR A 114 10.49 -9.41 24.55
CA THR A 114 11.02 -10.68 24.03
C THR A 114 10.96 -10.68 22.50
N SER A 115 11.47 -11.73 21.83
CA SER A 115 11.21 -11.88 20.40
C SER A 115 9.75 -12.26 20.11
N PHE A 116 9.29 -12.00 18.89
CA PHE A 116 7.93 -12.28 18.44
C PHE A 116 7.56 -13.77 18.60
N ASN A 117 8.52 -14.65 18.27
CA ASN A 117 8.33 -16.10 18.40
C ASN A 117 8.22 -16.56 19.86
N GLN A 118 8.75 -15.80 20.82
CA GLN A 118 8.69 -16.09 22.25
C GLN A 118 7.42 -15.57 22.94
N LEU A 119 6.57 -14.81 22.23
CA LEU A 119 5.33 -14.29 22.82
C LEU A 119 4.43 -15.42 23.34
N SER A 120 3.85 -15.23 24.53
CA SER A 120 2.87 -16.16 25.08
C SER A 120 1.54 -16.08 24.33
N ASP A 121 0.70 -17.11 24.50
CA ASP A 121 -0.70 -17.03 24.09
C ASP A 121 -1.37 -15.80 24.73
N ARG A 122 -2.26 -15.15 23.98
CA ARG A 122 -2.98 -13.92 24.34
C ARG A 122 -2.09 -12.70 24.64
N ALA A 123 -0.80 -12.74 24.32
CA ALA A 123 0.04 -11.57 24.40
C ALA A 123 -0.50 -10.46 23.47
N LYS A 124 -0.47 -9.21 23.95
CA LYS A 124 -0.96 -8.04 23.19
C LYS A 124 0.14 -7.52 22.26
N VAL A 125 -0.13 -7.49 20.96
CA VAL A 125 0.76 -6.88 19.94
C VAL A 125 0.07 -5.65 19.36
N GLY A 126 0.68 -4.49 19.59
CA GLY A 126 0.16 -3.19 19.14
C GLY A 126 0.40 -2.93 17.65
N THR A 127 -0.63 -2.58 16.90
CA THR A 127 -0.50 -1.99 15.56
C THR A 127 -1.79 -1.30 15.13
N ASN A 128 -1.65 -0.18 14.41
CA ASN A 128 -2.77 0.61 13.89
C ASN A 128 -3.09 0.32 12.41
N SER A 129 -2.48 -0.73 11.85
CA SER A 129 -2.73 -1.16 10.47
C SER A 129 -3.51 -2.47 10.50
N LEU A 130 -4.67 -2.48 9.84
CA LEU A 130 -5.48 -3.69 9.68
C LEU A 130 -4.71 -4.78 8.93
N LEU A 131 -3.85 -4.40 7.98
CA LEU A 131 -3.00 -5.34 7.25
C LEU A 131 -2.00 -6.00 8.18
N ARG A 132 -1.28 -5.22 9.00
CA ARG A 132 -0.36 -5.75 10.01
C ARG A 132 -1.09 -6.62 11.05
N GLN A 133 -2.30 -6.27 11.48
CA GLN A 133 -3.08 -7.13 12.38
C GLN A 133 -3.39 -8.49 11.76
N LYS A 134 -3.75 -8.53 10.48
CA LYS A 134 -3.96 -9.78 9.74
C LYS A 134 -2.69 -10.62 9.67
N PHE A 135 -1.54 -10.00 9.36
CA PHE A 135 -0.27 -10.72 9.28
C PHE A 135 0.20 -11.26 10.64
N VAL A 136 0.07 -10.47 11.72
CA VAL A 136 0.36 -10.94 13.08
C VAL A 136 -0.50 -12.14 13.43
N LYS A 137 -1.82 -12.09 13.17
CA LYS A 137 -2.73 -13.22 13.43
C LYS A 137 -2.44 -14.44 12.54
N ALA A 138 -1.98 -14.24 11.31
CA ALA A 138 -1.61 -15.33 10.42
C ALA A 138 -0.35 -16.07 10.94
N LEU A 139 0.66 -15.34 11.41
CA LEU A 139 1.87 -15.95 11.97
C LEU A 139 1.65 -16.56 13.36
N LYS A 140 0.83 -15.91 14.20
CA LYS A 140 0.62 -16.34 15.59
C LYS A 140 -0.86 -16.19 15.99
N PRO A 141 -1.72 -17.17 15.65
CA PRO A 141 -3.18 -17.05 15.77
C PRO A 141 -3.71 -16.78 17.18
N LYS A 142 -2.95 -17.14 18.21
CA LYS A 142 -3.34 -16.97 19.62
C LYS A 142 -2.91 -15.63 20.23
N VAL A 143 -2.13 -14.81 19.51
CA VAL A 143 -1.74 -13.46 19.94
C VAL A 143 -2.88 -12.48 19.68
N GLU A 144 -3.06 -11.52 20.59
CA GLU A 144 -4.04 -10.45 20.46
C GLU A 144 -3.42 -9.28 19.70
N ALA A 145 -3.70 -9.17 18.39
CA ALA A 145 -3.36 -7.98 17.62
C ALA A 145 -4.37 -6.87 17.93
N VAL A 146 -3.91 -5.78 18.55
CA VAL A 146 -4.73 -4.71 19.12
C VAL A 146 -4.22 -3.33 18.70
N ASP A 147 -5.09 -2.32 18.75
CA ASP A 147 -4.71 -0.95 18.44
C ASP A 147 -3.76 -0.37 19.50
N ILE A 148 -2.88 0.54 19.07
CA ILE A 148 -1.94 1.24 19.95
C ILE A 148 -1.80 2.72 19.54
N ARG A 149 -2.28 3.62 20.41
CA ARG A 149 -2.28 5.07 20.13
C ARG A 149 -1.02 5.76 20.67
N GLY A 150 -0.84 7.02 20.26
CA GLY A 150 0.34 7.83 20.58
C GLY A 150 1.41 7.85 19.50
N ASN A 151 2.42 8.71 19.69
CA ASN A 151 3.60 8.75 18.83
C ASN A 151 4.53 7.56 19.10
N LEU A 152 5.62 7.44 18.33
CA LEU A 152 6.56 6.32 18.44
C LEU A 152 7.12 6.17 19.85
N GLU A 153 7.51 7.26 20.49
CA GLU A 153 8.06 7.27 21.84
C GLU A 153 7.01 6.85 22.88
N ASN A 154 5.75 7.30 22.74
CA ASN A 154 4.65 6.86 23.61
C ASN A 154 4.45 5.34 23.51
N LYS A 155 4.42 4.81 22.28
CA LYS A 155 4.24 3.39 22.02
C LYS A 155 5.37 2.55 22.62
N ILE A 156 6.62 2.97 22.44
CA ILE A 156 7.77 2.32 23.08
C ILE A 156 7.64 2.36 24.61
N GLY A 157 7.17 3.47 25.18
CA GLY A 157 6.90 3.59 26.61
C GLY A 157 5.86 2.57 27.11
N LEU A 158 4.76 2.36 26.37
CA LEU A 158 3.73 1.36 26.70
C LEU A 158 4.28 -0.07 26.66
N ILE A 159 5.15 -0.38 25.69
CA ILE A 159 5.82 -1.70 25.60
C ILE A 159 6.75 -1.92 26.80
N LYS A 160 7.55 -0.92 27.17
CA LYS A 160 8.46 -0.99 28.32
C LYS A 160 7.72 -1.16 29.65
N LYS A 161 6.50 -0.61 29.77
CA LYS A 161 5.62 -0.78 30.93
C LYS A 161 4.97 -2.16 31.00
N GLY A 162 4.95 -2.90 29.90
CA GLY A 162 4.28 -4.20 29.81
C GLY A 162 2.80 -4.11 29.43
N ASP A 163 2.28 -2.92 29.09
CA ASP A 163 0.90 -2.75 28.63
C ASP A 163 0.65 -3.50 27.30
N TYR A 164 1.72 -3.60 26.49
CA TYR A 164 1.81 -4.41 25.28
C TYR A 164 3.06 -5.28 25.38
N ALA A 165 2.97 -6.54 24.90
CA ALA A 165 4.13 -7.41 24.82
C ALA A 165 5.12 -6.96 23.73
N GLY A 166 4.60 -6.25 22.72
CA GLY A 166 5.36 -5.51 21.73
C GLY A 166 4.43 -4.82 20.73
N ALA A 167 5.01 -4.22 19.70
CA ALA A 167 4.26 -3.59 18.61
C ALA A 167 5.02 -3.68 17.29
N ILE A 168 4.29 -3.55 16.19
CA ILE A 168 4.84 -3.50 14.84
C ILE A 168 5.08 -2.05 14.43
N PHE A 169 6.31 -1.77 13.99
CA PHE A 169 6.76 -0.47 13.49
C PHE A 169 7.34 -0.64 12.09
N SER A 170 7.44 0.45 11.33
CA SER A 170 8.32 0.43 10.16
C SER A 170 9.77 0.52 10.61
N LYS A 171 10.71 -0.16 9.99
CA LYS A 171 12.13 -0.08 10.41
C LYS A 171 12.67 1.36 10.30
N VAL A 172 12.37 2.03 9.18
CA VAL A 172 12.80 3.40 8.90
C VAL A 172 12.37 4.43 9.96
N GLU A 173 11.20 4.28 10.59
CA GLU A 173 10.77 5.26 11.60
C GLU A 173 11.59 5.14 12.89
N LEU A 174 12.02 3.92 13.24
CA LEU A 174 12.94 3.68 14.36
C LEU A 174 14.35 4.18 14.04
N GLU A 175 14.84 3.96 12.81
CA GLU A 175 16.17 4.45 12.40
C GLU A 175 16.25 5.97 12.41
N ARG A 176 15.22 6.66 11.90
CA ARG A 176 15.14 8.13 11.92
C ARG A 176 15.27 8.71 13.32
N VAL A 177 14.67 8.06 14.32
CA VAL A 177 14.71 8.52 15.72
C VAL A 177 15.83 7.88 16.55
N GLY A 178 16.69 7.05 15.95
CA GLY A 178 17.80 6.40 16.65
C GLY A 178 17.39 5.30 17.64
N GLN A 179 16.28 4.61 17.40
CA GLN A 179 15.71 3.56 18.25
C GLN A 179 15.78 2.15 17.61
N GLN A 180 16.55 1.98 16.54
CA GLN A 180 16.66 0.70 15.82
C GLN A 180 17.27 -0.44 16.65
N ASN A 181 17.98 -0.12 17.73
CA ASN A 181 18.49 -1.09 18.70
C ASN A 181 17.38 -1.83 19.47
N LEU A 182 16.14 -1.34 19.44
CA LEU A 182 14.99 -1.98 20.07
C LEU A 182 14.36 -3.09 19.22
N ILE A 183 14.76 -3.21 17.95
CA ILE A 183 14.23 -4.21 17.02
C ILE A 183 14.58 -5.62 17.53
N LYS A 184 13.57 -6.47 17.63
CA LYS A 184 13.73 -7.88 18.02
C LYS A 184 13.69 -8.81 16.83
N ASP A 185 12.80 -8.54 15.88
CA ASP A 185 12.59 -9.37 14.72
C ASP A 185 12.24 -8.51 13.51
N VAL A 186 12.74 -8.89 12.34
CA VAL A 186 12.26 -8.39 11.04
C VAL A 186 11.09 -9.25 10.61
N MET A 187 10.00 -8.62 10.18
CA MET A 187 8.77 -9.33 9.85
C MET A 187 8.81 -9.88 8.41
N PRO A 188 8.34 -11.12 8.16
CA PRO A 188 8.52 -11.80 6.88
C PRO A 188 7.43 -11.45 5.84
N TRP A 189 6.84 -10.26 5.92
CA TRP A 189 5.75 -9.84 5.03
C TRP A 189 6.08 -8.54 4.28
N GLU A 190 5.38 -8.34 3.17
CA GLU A 190 5.43 -7.09 2.42
C GLU A 190 4.70 -5.95 3.15
N THR A 191 5.19 -4.74 2.96
CA THR A 191 4.71 -3.57 3.70
C THR A 191 3.76 -2.71 2.90
N GLU A 192 3.17 -1.72 3.57
CA GLU A 192 2.22 -0.82 2.93
C GLU A 192 2.91 0.08 1.89
N PRO A 193 2.25 0.39 0.76
CA PRO A 193 2.81 1.31 -0.23
C PRO A 193 3.21 2.65 0.39
N LEU A 194 4.31 3.22 -0.11
CA LEU A 194 4.88 4.49 0.35
C LEU A 194 5.43 4.47 1.79
N GLN A 195 5.54 3.29 2.41
CA GLN A 195 6.17 3.16 3.72
C GLN A 195 7.61 3.69 3.69
N GLY A 196 7.96 4.44 4.73
CA GLY A 196 9.27 5.06 4.88
C GLY A 196 9.48 6.31 4.04
N GLN A 197 8.63 6.61 3.06
CA GLN A 197 8.77 7.81 2.22
C GLN A 197 8.23 9.07 2.91
N ILE A 198 8.83 10.21 2.56
CA ILE A 198 8.44 11.55 3.01
C ILE A 198 7.77 12.27 1.86
N ALA A 199 6.60 12.86 2.10
CA ALA A 199 5.92 13.68 1.13
C ALA A 199 6.09 15.16 1.48
N VAL A 200 6.39 15.97 0.45
CA VAL A 200 6.40 17.43 0.51
C VAL A 200 5.16 17.94 -0.23
N VAL A 201 4.31 18.69 0.45
CA VAL A 201 3.07 19.25 -0.09
C VAL A 201 3.18 20.78 -0.09
N GLY A 202 2.67 21.43 -1.12
CA GLY A 202 2.59 22.89 -1.19
C GLY A 202 1.38 23.35 -2.00
N ARG A 203 1.18 24.67 -2.11
CA ARG A 203 0.09 25.23 -2.92
C ARG A 203 0.32 24.95 -4.39
N SER A 204 -0.75 24.59 -5.12
CA SER A 204 -0.68 24.26 -6.54
C SER A 204 -0.12 25.38 -7.42
N CYS A 205 -0.24 26.64 -7.00
CA CYS A 205 0.27 27.82 -7.70
C CYS A 205 1.76 28.09 -7.48
N ASP A 206 2.42 27.44 -6.52
CA ASP A 206 3.82 27.73 -6.17
C ASP A 206 4.79 26.97 -7.07
N PHE A 207 4.82 27.31 -8.35
CA PHE A 207 5.64 26.64 -9.38
C PHE A 207 7.14 26.65 -9.07
N GLU A 208 7.63 27.73 -8.47
CA GLU A 208 9.04 27.86 -8.10
C GLU A 208 9.42 26.85 -7.01
N LEU A 209 8.62 26.76 -5.93
CA LEU A 209 8.83 25.78 -4.86
C LEU A 209 8.68 24.36 -5.41
N LYS A 210 7.64 24.12 -6.22
CA LYS A 210 7.46 22.84 -6.89
C LYS A 210 8.72 22.45 -7.65
N SER A 211 9.29 23.35 -8.47
CA SER A 211 10.50 23.09 -9.25
C SER A 211 11.75 22.79 -8.41
N ILE A 212 11.84 23.32 -7.20
CA ILE A 212 12.94 23.05 -6.26
C ILE A 212 12.79 21.66 -5.67
N PHE A 213 11.64 21.39 -5.04
CA PHE A 213 11.40 20.12 -4.35
C PHE A 213 11.27 18.94 -5.33
N SER A 214 10.89 19.19 -6.59
CA SER A 214 10.90 18.18 -7.67
C SER A 214 12.26 17.49 -7.84
N LYS A 215 13.37 18.11 -7.41
CA LYS A 215 14.73 17.55 -7.54
C LYS A 215 15.03 16.42 -6.55
N ILE A 216 14.26 16.33 -5.47
CA ILE A 216 14.36 15.26 -4.45
C ILE A 216 13.22 14.26 -4.56
N ASP A 217 12.30 14.46 -5.52
CA ASP A 217 11.22 13.53 -5.80
C ASP A 217 11.75 12.25 -6.45
N ALA A 218 11.47 11.12 -5.81
CA ALA A 218 11.81 9.80 -6.30
C ALA A 218 10.71 9.21 -7.19
N THR A 219 9.50 9.77 -7.23
CA THR A 219 8.46 9.31 -8.16
C THR A 219 8.74 9.76 -9.60
N MET A 220 9.46 10.88 -9.76
CA MET A 220 9.98 11.32 -11.05
C MET A 220 11.22 10.57 -11.54
N LYS A 221 11.75 9.62 -10.76
CA LYS A 221 12.65 8.61 -11.31
C LYS A 221 11.82 7.45 -11.82
N ASN A 222 11.41 7.54 -13.08
CA ASN A 222 11.55 6.49 -14.08
C ASN A 222 10.94 7.03 -15.37
N GLY A 223 11.63 6.79 -16.49
CA GLY A 223 11.18 7.21 -17.81
C GLY A 223 9.82 6.63 -18.19
N ASN A 224 9.51 6.69 -19.48
CA ASN A 224 8.27 6.11 -19.99
C ASN A 224 8.18 4.62 -19.60
N ILE A 225 7.18 4.28 -18.80
CA ILE A 225 6.86 2.89 -18.46
C ILE A 225 5.87 2.42 -19.52
N LEU A 226 6.34 1.56 -20.43
CA LEU A 226 5.45 0.86 -21.36
C LEU A 226 4.66 -0.19 -20.57
N TYR A 227 3.37 0.08 -20.33
CA TYR A 227 2.46 -0.85 -19.70
C TYR A 227 1.65 -1.55 -20.78
N THR A 228 1.77 -2.87 -20.88
CA THR A 228 1.09 -3.68 -21.91
C THR A 228 -0.12 -4.47 -21.39
N GLY A 229 -0.43 -4.35 -20.09
CA GLY A 229 -1.57 -5.01 -19.46
C GLY A 229 -2.90 -4.26 -19.65
N THR A 230 -3.94 -4.74 -18.98
CA THR A 230 -5.32 -4.27 -19.19
C THR A 230 -5.70 -2.99 -18.41
N SER A 231 -5.06 -2.71 -17.26
CA SER A 231 -5.42 -1.53 -16.45
C SER A 231 -4.20 -0.83 -15.83
N PRO A 232 -3.79 0.35 -16.36
CA PRO A 232 -2.63 1.07 -15.87
C PRO A 232 -2.90 1.83 -14.57
N LYS A 233 -4.15 1.94 -14.11
CA LYS A 233 -4.58 2.89 -13.06
C LYS A 233 -3.77 2.75 -11.77
N LYS A 234 -3.43 1.53 -11.36
CA LYS A 234 -2.66 1.26 -10.14
C LYS A 234 -1.16 1.59 -10.23
N TYR A 235 -0.66 1.81 -11.44
CA TYR A 235 0.76 2.07 -11.71
C TYR A 235 1.05 3.52 -12.06
N LYS A 236 0.03 4.40 -12.08
CA LYS A 236 0.19 5.83 -12.36
C LYS A 236 1.14 6.54 -11.39
N LEU A 237 1.32 6.00 -10.19
CA LEU A 237 2.25 6.53 -9.18
C LEU A 237 3.71 6.10 -9.43
N LEU A 238 3.96 5.17 -10.36
CA LEU A 238 5.30 4.64 -10.66
C LEU A 238 6.04 5.43 -11.75
N GLY A 239 5.35 6.31 -12.49
CA GLY A 239 5.96 7.14 -13.54
C GLY A 239 5.00 7.48 -14.69
N ASN A 240 5.55 7.94 -15.81
CA ASN A 240 4.77 8.21 -17.03
C ASN A 240 4.39 6.90 -17.73
N ILE A 241 3.19 6.41 -17.48
CA ILE A 241 2.70 5.17 -18.08
C ILE A 241 2.30 5.43 -19.54
N ILE A 242 3.11 4.92 -20.48
CA ILE A 242 2.68 4.73 -21.87
C ILE A 242 1.90 3.41 -21.90
N HIS A 243 0.58 3.50 -21.90
CA HIS A 243 -0.27 2.32 -21.97
C HIS A 243 -0.46 1.92 -23.44
N PHE A 244 0.08 0.76 -23.81
CA PHE A 244 -0.19 0.12 -25.09
C PHE A 244 -0.69 -1.30 -24.82
N PRO A 245 -2.01 -1.49 -24.59
CA PRO A 245 -2.53 -2.81 -24.28
C PRO A 245 -2.27 -3.74 -25.46
N MET A 246 -1.36 -4.71 -25.29
CA MET A 246 -1.16 -5.77 -26.29
C MET A 246 -2.24 -6.85 -26.17
N VAL A 247 -2.95 -6.86 -25.05
CA VAL A 247 -4.12 -7.69 -24.78
C VAL A 247 -5.21 -6.81 -24.19
N GLU A 248 -6.36 -6.77 -24.84
CA GLU A 248 -7.58 -6.11 -24.34
C GLU A 248 -8.57 -7.20 -23.89
N ILE A 249 -9.07 -7.08 -22.64
CA ILE A 249 -10.14 -7.95 -22.14
C ILE A 249 -11.43 -7.16 -22.23
N LEU A 250 -12.21 -7.43 -23.26
CA LEU A 250 -13.56 -6.90 -23.39
C LEU A 250 -14.52 -7.77 -22.58
N ARG A 251 -15.24 -7.16 -21.63
CA ARG A 251 -16.36 -7.83 -21.00
C ARG A 251 -17.47 -7.95 -22.04
N ILE A 252 -17.78 -9.17 -22.43
CA ILE A 252 -19.00 -9.45 -23.18
C ILE A 252 -20.12 -9.47 -22.14
N ASP A 253 -21.15 -8.64 -22.32
CA ASP A 253 -22.37 -8.74 -21.54
C ASP A 253 -23.07 -10.05 -21.91
N PHE A 254 -22.83 -11.06 -21.09
CA PHE A 254 -23.45 -12.36 -21.21
C PHE A 254 -24.89 -12.25 -20.73
N GLY A 255 -25.85 -12.25 -21.66
CA GLY A 255 -27.27 -12.22 -21.32
C GLY A 255 -27.71 -13.54 -20.67
N GLU A 256 -28.79 -13.48 -19.88
CA GLU A 256 -29.39 -14.69 -19.27
C GLU A 256 -29.79 -15.74 -20.31
N LYS A 257 -30.13 -15.31 -21.53
CA LYS A 257 -30.57 -16.20 -22.62
C LYS A 257 -29.39 -17.03 -23.15
N GLU A 258 -28.26 -16.39 -23.38
CA GLU A 258 -27.02 -17.01 -23.87
C GLU A 258 -26.44 -17.96 -22.80
N ALA A 259 -26.48 -17.54 -21.53
CA ALA A 259 -26.11 -18.39 -20.40
C ALA A 259 -26.95 -19.66 -20.33
N ARG A 260 -28.29 -19.53 -20.39
CA ARG A 260 -29.19 -20.68 -20.38
C ARG A 260 -29.00 -21.58 -21.59
N GLN A 261 -28.71 -21.02 -22.76
CA GLN A 261 -28.46 -21.83 -23.96
C GLN A 261 -27.20 -22.69 -23.81
N ILE A 262 -26.09 -22.11 -23.33
CA ILE A 262 -24.86 -22.88 -23.07
C ILE A 262 -25.12 -23.98 -22.06
N ILE A 263 -25.82 -23.64 -20.97
CA ILE A 263 -26.17 -24.58 -19.91
C ILE A 263 -27.03 -25.74 -20.44
N ASN A 264 -28.03 -25.45 -21.27
CA ASN A 264 -28.87 -26.47 -21.90
C ASN A 264 -28.09 -27.37 -22.88
N ASP A 265 -27.04 -26.83 -23.49
CA ASP A 265 -26.18 -27.57 -24.41
C ASP A 265 -24.97 -28.26 -23.71
N LEU A 266 -24.79 -28.10 -22.38
CA LEU A 266 -23.65 -28.67 -21.63
C LEU A 266 -23.51 -30.18 -21.79
N ASP A 267 -24.63 -30.89 -21.92
CA ASP A 267 -24.64 -32.34 -22.11
C ASP A 267 -23.94 -32.77 -23.40
N ARG A 268 -23.88 -31.89 -24.41
CA ARG A 268 -23.21 -32.16 -25.69
C ARG A 268 -21.69 -32.09 -25.60
N TYR A 269 -21.16 -31.43 -24.59
CA TYR A 269 -19.72 -31.28 -24.40
C TYR A 269 -19.23 -32.34 -23.43
N HIS A 270 -18.31 -33.18 -23.89
CA HIS A 270 -17.61 -34.15 -23.03
C HIS A 270 -16.50 -33.47 -22.23
N THR A 271 -15.85 -32.47 -22.83
CA THR A 271 -14.66 -31.81 -22.28
C THR A 271 -14.88 -30.30 -22.21
N ILE A 272 -14.51 -29.70 -21.08
CA ILE A 272 -14.58 -28.26 -20.84
C ILE A 272 -13.16 -27.75 -20.56
N LEU A 273 -12.72 -26.77 -21.36
CA LEU A 273 -11.40 -26.18 -21.23
C LEU A 273 -11.51 -24.80 -20.56
N PHE A 274 -10.68 -24.58 -19.55
CA PHE A 274 -10.52 -23.29 -18.90
C PHE A 274 -9.15 -22.69 -19.15
N ALA A 275 -9.15 -21.45 -19.63
CA ALA A 275 -7.93 -20.67 -19.87
C ALA A 275 -7.58 -19.69 -18.74
N SER A 276 -8.42 -19.61 -17.69
CA SER A 276 -8.26 -18.65 -16.59
C SER A 276 -9.01 -19.11 -15.35
N ARG A 277 -8.39 -18.93 -14.18
CA ARG A 277 -9.03 -19.13 -12.86
C ARG A 277 -10.33 -18.34 -12.69
N PHE A 278 -10.45 -17.16 -13.31
CA PHE A 278 -11.67 -16.36 -13.24
C PHE A 278 -12.78 -16.97 -14.10
N GLY A 279 -12.43 -17.55 -15.25
CA GLY A 279 -13.38 -18.29 -16.10
C GLY A 279 -13.99 -19.48 -15.35
N VAL A 280 -13.16 -20.23 -14.61
CA VAL A 280 -13.63 -21.32 -13.72
C VAL A 280 -14.66 -20.79 -12.73
N LYS A 281 -14.31 -19.75 -11.98
CA LYS A 281 -15.20 -19.17 -10.97
C LYS A 281 -16.54 -18.73 -11.57
N TYR A 282 -16.52 -17.93 -12.63
CA TYR A 282 -17.75 -17.42 -13.22
C TYR A 282 -18.63 -18.51 -13.81
N PHE A 283 -18.03 -19.55 -14.39
CA PHE A 283 -18.78 -20.69 -14.92
C PHE A 283 -19.56 -21.43 -13.83
N PHE A 284 -18.92 -21.75 -12.70
CA PHE A 284 -19.61 -22.46 -11.60
C PHE A 284 -20.63 -21.57 -10.89
N GLU A 285 -20.33 -20.28 -10.68
CA GLU A 285 -21.33 -19.32 -10.16
C GLU A 285 -22.57 -19.26 -11.07
N LEU A 286 -22.38 -19.30 -12.40
CA LEU A 286 -23.48 -19.29 -13.36
C LEU A 286 -24.33 -20.58 -13.30
N LEU A 287 -23.70 -21.74 -13.13
CA LEU A 287 -24.41 -23.02 -12.95
C LEU A 287 -25.30 -22.99 -11.71
N GLU A 288 -24.75 -22.58 -10.58
CA GLU A 288 -25.50 -22.50 -9.32
C GLU A 288 -26.66 -21.50 -9.42
N GLN A 289 -26.42 -20.33 -10.03
CA GLN A 289 -27.47 -19.33 -10.26
C GLN A 289 -28.62 -19.83 -11.13
N ASN A 290 -28.38 -20.83 -11.99
CA ASN A 290 -29.39 -21.44 -12.85
C ASN A 290 -29.89 -22.80 -12.30
N GLY A 291 -29.56 -23.15 -11.05
CA GLY A 291 -30.11 -24.31 -10.35
C GLY A 291 -29.43 -25.65 -10.66
N TYR A 292 -28.23 -25.64 -11.24
CA TYR A 292 -27.47 -26.85 -11.51
C TYR A 292 -26.64 -27.24 -10.29
N LEU A 293 -26.57 -28.55 -10.01
CA LEU A 293 -25.69 -29.07 -8.99
C LEU A 293 -24.27 -29.19 -9.56
N ILE A 294 -23.30 -28.61 -8.87
CA ILE A 294 -21.89 -28.70 -9.27
C ILE A 294 -21.43 -30.16 -9.36
N SER A 295 -21.96 -31.04 -8.52
CA SER A 295 -21.67 -32.48 -8.55
C SER A 295 -21.96 -33.14 -9.89
N ASP A 296 -22.95 -32.64 -10.63
CA ASP A 296 -23.34 -33.22 -11.93
C ASP A 296 -22.26 -33.00 -13.00
N MET A 297 -21.33 -32.08 -12.75
CA MET A 297 -20.20 -31.81 -13.62
C MET A 297 -19.05 -32.82 -13.47
N SER A 298 -19.09 -33.72 -12.47
CA SER A 298 -18.03 -34.72 -12.26
C SER A 298 -17.91 -35.75 -13.39
N ILE A 299 -18.91 -35.84 -14.27
CA ILE A 299 -18.92 -36.72 -15.45
C ILE A 299 -18.18 -36.08 -16.65
N LYS A 300 -17.76 -34.83 -16.54
CA LYS A 300 -17.11 -34.07 -17.60
C LYS A 300 -15.59 -34.08 -17.41
N ASP A 301 -14.87 -34.10 -18.52
CA ASP A 301 -13.43 -33.91 -18.51
C ASP A 301 -13.10 -32.41 -18.43
N PHE A 302 -12.21 -32.03 -17.51
CA PHE A 302 -11.74 -30.66 -17.41
C PHE A 302 -10.30 -30.52 -17.90
N ILE A 303 -10.05 -29.53 -18.74
CA ILE A 303 -8.70 -29.13 -19.15
C ILE A 303 -8.40 -27.76 -18.57
N ALA A 304 -7.26 -27.63 -17.89
CA ALA A 304 -6.80 -26.38 -17.32
C ALA A 304 -5.56 -25.87 -18.05
N ILE A 305 -5.60 -24.63 -18.56
CA ILE A 305 -4.39 -23.93 -18.99
C ILE A 305 -3.82 -23.21 -17.79
N GLY A 306 -2.67 -23.70 -17.30
CA GLY A 306 -1.97 -23.16 -16.13
C GLY A 306 -2.39 -23.76 -14.79
N GLN A 307 -1.43 -23.81 -13.88
CA GLN A 307 -1.61 -24.35 -12.52
C GLN A 307 -2.66 -23.57 -11.71
N ASP A 308 -2.71 -22.24 -11.84
CA ASP A 308 -3.72 -21.41 -11.17
C ASP A 308 -5.15 -21.77 -11.58
N THR A 309 -5.35 -22.12 -12.85
CA THR A 309 -6.66 -22.54 -13.38
C THR A 309 -7.00 -23.94 -12.87
N ALA A 310 -6.03 -24.85 -12.81
CA ALA A 310 -6.20 -26.18 -12.24
C ALA A 310 -6.56 -26.12 -10.74
N TYR A 311 -5.89 -25.26 -9.96
CA TYR A 311 -6.22 -25.04 -8.56
C TYR A 311 -7.64 -24.48 -8.37
N ALA A 312 -8.09 -23.59 -9.26
CA ALA A 312 -9.45 -23.08 -9.19
C ALA A 312 -10.51 -24.17 -9.42
N LEU A 313 -10.25 -25.14 -10.31
CA LEU A 313 -11.15 -26.29 -10.51
C LEU A 313 -11.26 -27.17 -9.26
N LYS A 314 -10.13 -27.36 -8.57
CA LYS A 314 -10.09 -28.14 -7.32
C LYS A 314 -10.96 -27.56 -6.21
N TRP A 315 -11.15 -26.23 -6.16
CA TRP A 315 -12.09 -25.62 -5.21
C TRP A 315 -13.54 -26.07 -5.41
N TYR A 316 -13.89 -26.52 -6.62
CA TYR A 316 -15.19 -27.06 -6.97
C TYR A 316 -15.20 -28.60 -7.00
N ASN A 317 -14.18 -29.25 -6.40
CA ASN A 317 -13.97 -30.70 -6.43
C ASN A 317 -13.84 -31.30 -7.84
N MET A 318 -13.38 -30.50 -8.81
CA MET A 318 -13.11 -30.97 -10.17
C MET A 318 -11.60 -31.14 -10.36
N GLU A 319 -11.20 -32.36 -10.72
CA GLU A 319 -9.81 -32.67 -11.06
C GLU A 319 -9.62 -32.58 -12.58
N PRO A 320 -8.78 -31.67 -13.09
CA PRO A 320 -8.53 -31.61 -14.52
C PRO A 320 -7.78 -32.84 -15.01
N VAL A 321 -8.29 -33.46 -16.08
CA VAL A 321 -7.65 -34.61 -16.75
C VAL A 321 -6.36 -34.23 -17.45
N LEU A 322 -6.22 -32.94 -17.80
CA LEU A 322 -5.00 -32.38 -18.38
C LEU A 322 -4.79 -30.96 -17.85
N THR A 323 -3.57 -30.69 -17.39
CA THR A 323 -3.12 -29.33 -17.06
C THR A 323 -1.94 -28.97 -17.94
N ALA A 324 -2.06 -27.93 -18.76
CA ALA A 324 -0.92 -27.41 -19.49
C ALA A 324 0.00 -26.65 -18.51
N GLU A 325 1.26 -27.11 -18.38
CA GLU A 325 2.23 -26.58 -17.40
C GLU A 325 2.62 -25.11 -17.67
N ILE A 326 2.50 -24.65 -18.92
CA ILE A 326 2.92 -23.33 -19.36
C ILE A 326 1.68 -22.44 -19.54
N ALA A 327 1.44 -21.53 -18.59
CA ALA A 327 0.54 -20.39 -18.77
C ALA A 327 1.37 -19.12 -18.92
N ILE A 328 1.92 -18.88 -20.12
CA ILE A 328 2.77 -17.71 -20.34
C ILE A 328 2.57 -17.14 -21.75
N GLY A 329 2.48 -15.82 -21.84
CA GLY A 329 2.69 -15.05 -23.09
C GLY A 329 4.18 -14.96 -23.49
N GLN A 330 4.99 -15.97 -23.18
CA GLN A 330 6.46 -15.97 -23.32
C GLN A 330 7.01 -16.76 -24.52
N SER A 331 6.23 -17.04 -25.57
CA SER A 331 6.81 -17.54 -26.84
C SER A 331 7.50 -16.45 -27.66
N LEU A 332 7.99 -15.37 -27.05
CA LEU A 332 8.68 -14.27 -27.73
C LEU A 332 10.20 -14.32 -27.61
N PHE A 333 10.75 -15.27 -26.85
CA PHE A 333 12.20 -15.39 -26.64
C PHE A 333 12.71 -16.84 -26.52
N ASP A 334 12.07 -17.79 -27.20
CA ASP A 334 12.68 -19.10 -27.47
C ASP A 334 13.08 -19.18 -28.95
N ASP A 335 14.27 -18.65 -29.22
CA ASP A 335 15.41 -19.31 -29.90
C ASP A 335 16.72 -18.55 -29.55
#